data_AF-A0A968ZTA4-F1
#
_entry.id   AF-A0A968ZTA4-F1
#
_cell.length_a   1.000
_cell.length_b   1.000
_cell.length_c   1.000
_cell.angle_alpha   90.00
_cell.angle_beta   90.00
_cell.angle_gamma   90.00
#
_symmetry.space_group_name_H-M   'P 1'
#
loop_
_entity.id
_entity.type
_entity.pdbx_description
1 polymer ?
#
loop_
_entity_poly.entity_id
_entity_poly.type
_entity_poly.pdbx_seq_one_letter_code
_entity_poly.pdbx_strand_id
1 'polypeptide(L)'
;MGLAYLQLGWNALGLPLAAIYGGTLLTATAFLWLYSRGSQRLDSDRADSSLASAASLLVIYGLGTLLLRGAATPELDIPQIGLAVGTVGALLVWLVVGTTGVTALGGLWLWSGRGLLWLGWLLTVFTVPLQAGLVSALGLGLRGVQLIKTWRRSHLLAALALGLQIIWLIWRSLPESGTKAVIAIATAWTGTEANPSVLLGIAHLPYGILMVGLSDWLYRRCQPRLGQLTEKLAIALALFSLAVGSLDLTVLALCLIVITLTLLVVTLRRSPSPSILINATHALGLLAIAVAIADRWPDLPAGYWLLISLGFTWLEWGLSLGDRYQPWRRSAWYFGCVLAGLSYFNLLAALDRDLLSASWSVAGLASRSDLPSLPSVRPSVATAMSLACWPLALRCP
;
A
#
# COMPACT_ATOMS: atom_id res chain seq x y z
N MET A 1 29.11 -35.55 -2.27
CA MET A 1 29.12 -35.04 -3.66
C MET A 1 29.03 -33.52 -3.73
N GLY A 2 28.03 -32.85 -3.13
CA GLY A 2 27.96 -31.36 -3.11
C GLY A 2 29.19 -30.68 -2.51
N LEU A 3 29.69 -31.17 -1.37
CA LEU A 3 30.94 -30.71 -0.72
C LEU A 3 32.21 -30.90 -1.58
N ALA A 4 32.26 -31.94 -2.42
CA ALA A 4 33.38 -32.21 -3.31
C ALA A 4 33.38 -31.29 -4.56
N TYR A 5 32.19 -30.95 -5.07
CA TYR A 5 32.03 -29.95 -6.14
C TYR A 5 32.32 -28.53 -5.61
N LEU A 6 31.95 -28.25 -4.36
CA LEU A 6 32.31 -27.03 -3.63
C LEU A 6 33.82 -26.88 -3.53
N GLN A 7 34.58 -27.93 -3.17
CA GLN A 7 36.02 -27.83 -2.95
C GLN A 7 36.82 -27.49 -4.22
N LEU A 8 36.29 -27.80 -5.41
CA LEU A 8 36.88 -27.49 -6.72
C LEU A 8 36.53 -26.08 -7.25
N GLY A 9 35.39 -25.51 -6.85
CA GLY A 9 34.91 -24.22 -7.34
C GLY A 9 35.56 -22.97 -6.70
N TRP A 10 36.41 -23.11 -5.69
CA TRP A 10 36.98 -21.95 -4.97
C TRP A 10 38.17 -21.29 -5.66
N ASN A 11 38.79 -21.93 -6.65
CA ASN A 11 40.02 -21.46 -7.29
C ASN A 11 39.82 -20.74 -8.63
N ALA A 12 38.58 -20.57 -9.11
CA ALA A 12 38.32 -19.88 -10.37
C ALA A 12 37.41 -18.67 -10.18
N LEU A 13 37.70 -17.60 -10.92
CA LEU A 13 36.99 -16.32 -10.86
C LEU A 13 35.47 -16.52 -11.03
N GLY A 14 34.69 -16.09 -10.03
CA GLY A 14 33.21 -16.10 -10.08
C GLY A 14 32.52 -17.43 -9.69
N LEU A 15 33.24 -18.55 -9.59
CA LEU A 15 32.69 -19.82 -9.11
C LEU A 15 32.35 -19.85 -7.60
N PRO A 16 33.01 -19.10 -6.69
CA PRO A 16 32.66 -19.09 -5.27
C PRO A 16 31.21 -18.66 -5.01
N LEU A 17 30.74 -17.63 -5.71
CA LEU A 17 29.38 -17.13 -5.59
C LEU A 17 28.35 -18.16 -6.10
N ALA A 18 28.63 -18.76 -7.27
CA ALA A 18 27.80 -19.81 -7.84
C ALA A 18 27.74 -21.05 -6.94
N ALA A 19 28.85 -21.40 -6.28
CA ALA A 19 28.91 -22.51 -5.34
C ALA A 19 28.10 -22.24 -4.06
N ILE A 20 28.11 -21.00 -3.55
CA ILE A 20 27.29 -20.60 -2.40
C ILE A 20 25.81 -20.65 -2.73
N TYR A 21 25.37 -20.03 -3.82
CA TYR A 21 23.97 -20.05 -4.22
C TYR A 21 23.50 -21.45 -4.64
N GLY A 22 24.30 -22.16 -5.44
CA GLY A 22 24.02 -23.52 -5.86
C GLY A 22 23.90 -24.45 -4.66
N GLY A 23 24.87 -24.41 -3.73
CA GLY A 23 24.87 -25.22 -2.52
C GLY A 23 23.69 -24.92 -1.59
N THR A 24 23.39 -23.64 -1.35
CA THR A 24 22.23 -23.27 -0.51
C THR A 24 20.90 -23.66 -1.14
N LEU A 25 20.71 -23.43 -2.45
CA LEU A 25 19.48 -23.75 -3.16
C LEU A 25 19.27 -25.27 -3.31
N LEU A 26 20.31 -26.02 -3.69
CA LEU A 26 20.25 -27.49 -3.77
C LEU A 26 19.93 -28.10 -2.41
N THR A 27 20.55 -27.59 -1.36
CA THR A 27 20.32 -28.13 -0.02
C THR A 27 18.92 -27.76 0.49
N ALA A 28 18.45 -26.54 0.23
CA ALA A 28 17.08 -26.11 0.53
C ALA A 28 16.03 -26.97 -0.18
N THR A 29 16.21 -27.18 -1.48
CA THR A 29 15.28 -27.95 -2.33
C THR A 29 15.29 -29.43 -2.00
N ALA A 30 16.47 -30.04 -1.83
CA ALA A 30 16.60 -31.43 -1.39
C ALA A 30 15.96 -31.65 -0.02
N PHE A 31 16.14 -30.71 0.91
CA PHE A 31 15.53 -30.77 2.23
C PHE A 31 14.00 -30.69 2.17
N LEU A 32 13.45 -29.74 1.40
CA LEU A 32 11.99 -29.61 1.22
C LEU A 32 11.38 -30.86 0.56
N TRP A 33 12.08 -31.46 -0.41
CA TRP A 33 11.64 -32.67 -1.10
C TRP A 33 11.66 -33.91 -0.20
N LEU A 34 12.68 -34.07 0.63
CA LEU A 34 12.74 -35.15 1.62
C LEU A 34 11.66 -35.00 2.69
N TYR A 35 11.43 -33.78 3.17
CA TYR A 35 10.42 -33.50 4.19
C TYR A 35 8.99 -33.73 3.68
N SER A 36 8.69 -33.33 2.43
CA SER A 36 7.36 -33.54 1.84
C SER A 36 7.04 -35.02 1.61
N ARG A 37 8.04 -35.84 1.25
CA ARG A 37 7.89 -37.31 1.15
C ARG A 37 7.72 -38.00 2.50
N GLY A 38 8.41 -37.53 3.54
CA GLY A 38 8.32 -38.09 4.89
C GLY A 38 6.94 -37.87 5.53
N SER A 39 6.35 -36.69 5.34
CA SER A 39 5.06 -36.34 5.95
C SER A 39 3.87 -37.18 5.48
N GLN A 40 3.95 -37.86 4.33
CA GLN A 40 2.90 -38.78 3.85
C GLN A 40 3.04 -40.21 4.40
N ARG A 41 4.19 -40.58 5.00
CA ARG A 41 4.45 -41.93 5.53
C ARG A 41 4.45 -42.00 7.06
N LEU A 42 4.31 -40.86 7.74
CA LEU A 42 4.51 -40.73 9.19
C LEU A 42 3.29 -41.08 10.06
N ASP A 43 2.25 -41.71 9.50
CA ASP A 43 1.18 -42.32 10.32
C ASP A 43 1.62 -43.65 10.96
N SER A 44 2.80 -44.21 10.62
CA SER A 44 3.14 -45.57 11.05
C SER A 44 4.30 -45.77 12.01
N ASP A 45 5.19 -44.82 12.34
CA ASP A 45 6.21 -45.12 13.37
C ASP A 45 6.91 -43.92 14.03
N ARG A 46 7.01 -43.97 15.37
CA ARG A 46 7.68 -42.96 16.23
C ARG A 46 9.23 -43.01 16.16
N ALA A 47 9.80 -44.05 15.55
CA ALA A 47 11.25 -44.29 15.50
C ALA A 47 12.01 -43.37 14.51
N ASP A 48 11.35 -42.85 13.47
CA ASP A 48 11.99 -42.07 12.39
C ASP A 48 12.27 -40.59 12.74
N SER A 49 11.82 -40.11 13.90
CA SER A 49 12.03 -38.73 14.34
C SER A 49 13.50 -38.39 14.63
N SER A 50 14.29 -39.38 15.05
CA SER A 50 15.73 -39.23 15.35
C SER A 50 16.58 -39.05 14.08
N LEU A 51 16.30 -39.81 13.03
CA LEU A 51 17.01 -39.70 11.74
C LEU A 51 16.66 -38.40 11.00
N ALA A 52 15.38 -37.99 11.05
CA ALA A 52 14.95 -36.71 10.48
C ALA A 52 15.62 -35.51 11.17
N SER A 53 15.79 -35.55 12.49
CA SER A 53 16.49 -34.50 13.23
C SER A 53 18.00 -34.49 12.97
N ALA A 54 18.64 -35.66 12.84
CA ALA A 54 20.06 -35.76 12.47
C ALA A 54 20.36 -35.24 11.05
N ALA A 55 19.52 -35.58 10.07
CA ALA A 55 19.64 -35.06 8.71
C ALA A 55 19.48 -33.54 8.65
N SER A 56 18.56 -32.99 9.47
CA SER A 56 18.35 -31.55 9.60
C SER A 56 19.59 -30.84 10.15
N LEU A 57 20.22 -31.38 11.20
CA LEU A 57 21.45 -30.83 11.78
C LEU A 57 22.62 -30.87 10.80
N LEU A 58 22.77 -31.97 10.04
CA LEU A 58 23.81 -32.11 9.03
C LEU A 58 23.67 -31.04 7.93
N VAL A 59 22.43 -30.80 7.47
CA VAL A 59 22.10 -29.76 6.49
C VAL A 59 22.47 -28.38 7.03
N ILE A 60 22.06 -28.05 8.26
CA ILE A 60 22.35 -26.76 8.89
C ILE A 60 23.87 -26.56 9.04
N TYR A 61 24.58 -27.58 9.50
CA TYR A 61 26.03 -27.53 9.68
C TYR A 61 26.77 -27.36 8.33
N GLY A 62 26.31 -28.07 7.30
CA GLY A 62 26.81 -27.94 5.93
C GLY A 62 26.60 -26.53 5.37
N LEU A 63 25.41 -25.94 5.55
CA LEU A 63 25.14 -24.56 5.13
C LEU A 63 25.93 -23.53 5.93
N GLY A 64 26.04 -23.71 7.25
CA GLY A 64 26.79 -22.79 8.12
C GLY A 64 28.28 -22.75 7.79
N THR A 65 28.90 -23.91 7.60
CA THR A 65 30.31 -24.01 7.18
C THR A 65 30.55 -23.40 5.80
N LEU A 66 29.60 -23.59 4.87
CA LEU A 66 29.65 -23.00 3.53
C LEU A 66 29.60 -21.47 3.59
N LEU A 67 28.69 -20.91 4.38
CA LEU A 67 28.59 -19.46 4.58
C LEU A 67 29.84 -18.87 5.24
N LEU A 68 30.35 -19.52 6.30
CA LEU A 68 31.55 -19.06 7.00
C LEU A 68 32.75 -19.02 6.06
N ARG A 69 32.89 -20.04 5.18
CA ARG A 69 33.94 -20.08 4.17
C ARG A 69 33.76 -19.01 3.09
N GLY A 70 32.53 -18.78 2.63
CA GLY A 70 32.21 -17.70 1.70
C GLY A 70 32.59 -16.32 2.27
N ALA A 71 32.25 -16.07 3.54
CA ALA A 71 32.57 -14.82 4.23
C ALA A 71 34.07 -14.61 4.46
N ALA A 72 34.86 -15.68 4.56
CA ALA A 72 36.31 -15.62 4.72
C ALA A 72 37.07 -15.47 3.37
N THR A 73 36.37 -15.51 2.23
CA THR A 73 37.00 -15.41 0.90
C THR A 73 37.20 -13.94 0.53
N PRO A 74 38.44 -13.46 0.29
CA PRO A 74 38.73 -12.04 0.07
C PRO A 74 38.09 -11.46 -1.20
N GLU A 75 37.81 -12.31 -2.19
CA GLU A 75 37.27 -11.93 -3.51
C GLU A 75 35.76 -11.67 -3.50
N LEU A 76 35.07 -12.01 -2.40
CA LEU A 76 33.62 -11.90 -2.27
C LEU A 76 33.23 -10.68 -1.45
N ASP A 77 32.53 -9.75 -2.07
CA ASP A 77 31.88 -8.65 -1.37
C ASP A 77 30.84 -9.20 -0.39
N ILE A 78 30.98 -8.86 0.89
CA ILE A 78 30.09 -9.30 1.99
C ILE A 78 28.59 -9.12 1.68
N PRO A 79 28.14 -8.05 0.98
CA PRO A 79 26.74 -7.96 0.59
C PRO A 79 26.22 -9.10 -0.29
N GLN A 80 27.06 -9.65 -1.18
CA GLN A 80 26.63 -10.63 -2.17
C GLN A 80 26.24 -11.98 -1.55
N ILE A 81 26.64 -12.25 -0.31
CA ILE A 81 26.25 -13.47 0.42
C ILE A 81 24.96 -13.29 1.23
N GLY A 82 24.39 -12.08 1.31
CA GLY A 82 23.26 -11.81 2.21
C GLY A 82 21.99 -12.59 1.86
N LEU A 83 21.70 -12.84 0.57
CA LEU A 83 20.57 -13.69 0.18
C LEU A 83 20.79 -15.15 0.62
N ALA A 84 22.02 -15.67 0.55
CA ALA A 84 22.34 -17.01 1.04
C ALA A 84 22.15 -17.08 2.57
N VAL A 85 22.61 -16.07 3.32
CA VAL A 85 22.36 -15.98 4.77
C VAL A 85 20.85 -15.96 5.05
N GLY A 86 20.08 -15.20 4.26
CA GLY A 86 18.62 -15.13 4.36
C GLY A 86 17.92 -16.46 4.08
N THR A 87 18.35 -17.23 3.08
CA THR A 87 17.75 -18.56 2.79
C THR A 87 18.02 -19.56 3.90
N VAL A 88 19.21 -19.54 4.50
CA VAL A 88 19.52 -20.38 5.69
C VAL A 88 18.63 -20.01 6.86
N GLY A 89 18.50 -18.71 7.13
CA GLY A 89 17.58 -18.22 8.16
C GLY A 89 16.14 -18.65 7.91
N ALA A 90 15.69 -18.59 6.66
CA ALA A 90 14.36 -19.02 6.26
C ALA A 90 14.11 -20.52 6.50
N LEU A 91 15.08 -21.36 6.14
CA LEU A 91 15.03 -22.80 6.37
C LEU A 91 14.93 -23.15 7.85
N LEU A 92 15.71 -22.48 8.71
CA LEU A 92 15.65 -22.69 10.16
C LEU A 92 14.27 -22.35 10.74
N VAL A 93 13.69 -21.22 10.31
CA VAL A 93 12.32 -20.84 10.73
C VAL A 93 11.30 -21.85 10.21
N TRP A 94 11.42 -22.28 8.95
CA TRP A 94 10.51 -23.26 8.35
C TRP A 94 10.51 -24.58 9.11
N LEU A 95 11.70 -25.05 9.51
CA LEU A 95 11.88 -26.30 10.24
C LEU A 95 11.13 -26.31 11.57
N VAL A 96 11.30 -25.24 12.36
CA VAL A 96 10.61 -25.11 13.67
C VAL A 96 9.10 -24.96 13.50
N VAL A 97 8.64 -24.26 12.46
CA VAL A 97 7.20 -24.06 12.18
C VAL A 97 6.54 -25.35 11.65
N GLY A 98 7.32 -26.28 11.10
CA GLY A 98 6.87 -27.59 10.63
C GLY A 98 6.77 -28.65 11.75
N THR A 99 7.62 -28.58 12.77
CA THR A 99 7.63 -29.54 13.89
C THR A 99 6.62 -29.17 14.97
N THR A 100 5.71 -30.08 15.34
CA THR A 100 4.61 -29.86 16.29
C THR A 100 5.01 -29.79 17.78
N GLY A 101 6.30 -29.81 18.12
CA GLY A 101 6.78 -29.75 19.50
C GLY A 101 7.79 -28.62 19.70
N VAL A 102 7.42 -27.60 20.49
CA VAL A 102 8.35 -26.54 20.90
C VAL A 102 9.17 -27.06 22.09
N THR A 103 10.31 -27.70 21.79
CA THR A 103 11.36 -27.90 22.79
C THR A 103 12.13 -26.59 22.99
N ALA A 104 12.86 -26.43 24.10
CA ALA A 104 13.72 -25.26 24.33
C ALA A 104 14.69 -24.99 23.15
N LEU A 105 15.18 -26.07 22.53
CA LEU A 105 16.01 -26.02 21.32
C LEU A 105 15.25 -25.42 20.12
N GLY A 106 13.97 -25.74 19.93
CA GLY A 106 13.13 -25.15 18.88
C GLY A 106 12.99 -23.63 19.02
N GLY A 107 12.90 -23.13 20.24
CA GLY A 107 12.90 -21.69 20.53
C GLY A 107 14.20 -21.01 20.07
N LEU A 108 15.35 -21.60 20.39
CA LEU A 108 16.67 -21.10 19.97
C LEU A 108 16.79 -21.08 18.44
N TRP A 109 16.42 -22.17 17.75
CA TRP A 109 16.45 -22.25 16.29
C TRP A 109 15.57 -21.19 15.61
N LEU A 110 14.39 -20.91 16.17
CA LEU A 110 13.49 -19.90 15.65
C LEU A 110 14.09 -18.48 15.75
N TRP A 111 14.72 -18.17 16.88
CA TRP A 111 15.39 -16.89 17.08
C TRP A 111 16.61 -16.75 16.19
N SER A 112 17.45 -17.78 16.10
CA SER A 112 18.59 -17.81 15.18
C SER A 112 18.16 -17.64 13.73
N GLY A 113 17.11 -18.36 13.28
CA GLY A 113 16.58 -18.24 11.92
C GLY A 113 16.04 -16.83 11.61
N ARG A 114 15.34 -16.20 12.57
CA ARG A 114 14.89 -14.80 12.45
C ARG A 114 16.07 -13.82 12.42
N GLY A 115 17.08 -14.06 13.26
CA GLY A 115 18.30 -13.26 13.30
C GLY A 115 19.07 -13.34 11.99
N LEU A 116 19.20 -14.53 11.40
CA LEU A 116 19.82 -14.77 10.10
C LEU A 116 19.05 -14.10 8.96
N LEU A 117 17.71 -14.17 8.96
CA LEU A 117 16.89 -13.44 7.98
C LEU A 117 17.11 -11.92 8.07
N TRP A 118 17.11 -11.38 9.28
CA TRP A 118 17.34 -9.95 9.51
C TRP A 118 18.76 -9.55 9.11
N LEU A 119 19.76 -10.37 9.43
CA LEU A 119 21.15 -10.16 9.05
C LEU A 119 21.33 -10.20 7.52
N GLY A 120 20.79 -11.22 6.85
CA GLY A 120 20.86 -11.34 5.38
C GLY A 120 20.22 -10.14 4.67
N TRP A 121 19.13 -9.62 5.24
CA TRP A 121 18.53 -8.38 4.78
C TRP A 121 19.43 -7.15 5.02
N LEU A 122 20.01 -7.02 6.22
CA LEU A 122 20.88 -5.89 6.59
C LEU A 122 22.14 -5.83 5.72
N LEU A 123 22.70 -6.99 5.36
CA LEU A 123 23.85 -7.10 4.47
C LEU A 123 23.56 -6.61 3.04
N THR A 124 22.31 -6.69 2.59
CA THR A 124 21.94 -6.45 1.19
C THR A 124 21.18 -5.15 0.95
N VAL A 125 20.49 -4.60 1.95
CA VAL A 125 19.56 -3.47 1.78
C VAL A 125 20.19 -2.22 1.16
N PHE A 126 21.47 -1.95 1.45
CA PHE A 126 22.13 -0.73 1.00
C PHE A 126 22.79 -0.87 -0.38
N THR A 127 23.25 -2.06 -0.72
CA THR A 127 24.17 -2.33 -1.83
C THR A 127 23.52 -3.14 -2.94
N VAL A 128 22.70 -4.14 -2.59
CA VAL A 128 22.03 -5.03 -3.54
C VAL A 128 20.54 -5.11 -3.20
N PRO A 129 19.76 -4.04 -3.49
CA PRO A 129 18.37 -3.90 -3.04
C PRO A 129 17.45 -5.02 -3.53
N LEU A 130 17.74 -5.59 -4.71
CA LEU A 130 16.99 -6.73 -5.24
C LEU A 130 17.16 -7.98 -4.37
N GLN A 131 18.37 -8.26 -3.88
CA GLN A 131 18.62 -9.38 -2.95
C GLN A 131 17.90 -9.15 -1.63
N ALA A 132 17.92 -7.91 -1.11
CA ALA A 132 17.14 -7.56 0.08
C ALA A 132 15.65 -7.79 -0.13
N GLY A 133 15.12 -7.47 -1.32
CA GLY A 133 13.74 -7.73 -1.71
C GLY A 133 13.40 -9.22 -1.69
N LEU A 134 14.30 -10.07 -2.20
CA LEU A 134 14.16 -11.53 -2.16
C LEU A 134 14.18 -12.07 -0.72
N VAL A 135 15.06 -11.55 0.15
CA VAL A 135 15.07 -11.92 1.58
C VAL A 135 13.78 -11.49 2.26
N SER A 136 13.27 -10.29 1.98
CA SER A 136 11.97 -9.83 2.46
C SER A 136 10.82 -10.71 1.94
N ALA A 137 10.89 -11.20 0.71
CA ALA A 137 9.90 -12.13 0.14
C ALA A 137 9.90 -13.49 0.85
N LEU A 138 11.09 -14.02 1.21
CA LEU A 138 11.19 -15.22 2.07
C LEU A 138 10.55 -14.98 3.43
N GLY A 139 10.85 -13.84 4.06
CA GLY A 139 10.21 -13.43 5.31
C GLY A 139 8.69 -13.33 5.18
N LEU A 140 8.20 -12.74 4.08
CA LEU A 140 6.78 -12.60 3.79
C LEU A 140 6.09 -13.96 3.66
N GLY A 141 6.69 -14.90 2.92
CA GLY A 141 6.18 -16.26 2.78
C GLY A 141 6.05 -16.99 4.12
N LEU A 142 7.08 -16.91 4.97
CA LEU A 142 7.06 -17.48 6.32
C LEU A 142 5.97 -16.87 7.21
N ARG A 143 5.79 -15.55 7.14
CA ARG A 143 4.71 -14.84 7.86
C ARG A 143 3.34 -15.19 7.30
N GLY A 144 3.20 -15.40 6.00
CA GLY A 144 1.97 -15.84 5.35
C GLY A 144 1.53 -17.21 5.86
N VAL A 145 2.45 -18.18 5.93
CA VAL A 145 2.16 -19.51 6.50
C VAL A 145 1.77 -19.41 7.97
N GLN A 146 2.50 -18.63 8.77
CA GLN A 146 2.16 -18.41 10.18
C GLN A 146 0.81 -17.71 10.35
N LEU A 147 0.48 -16.76 9.47
CA LEU A 147 -0.79 -16.03 9.48
C LEU A 147 -1.97 -16.99 9.23
N ILE A 148 -1.87 -17.85 8.22
CA ILE A 148 -2.93 -18.84 7.91
C ILE A 148 -3.10 -19.84 9.06
N LYS A 149 -2.01 -20.24 9.73
CA LYS A 149 -2.06 -21.19 10.86
C LYS A 149 -2.62 -20.58 12.15
N THR A 150 -2.27 -19.32 12.46
CA THR A 150 -2.51 -18.74 13.80
C THR A 150 -3.52 -17.60 13.82
N TRP A 151 -3.79 -16.98 12.67
CA TRP A 151 -4.67 -15.82 12.51
C TRP A 151 -4.37 -14.66 13.49
N ARG A 152 -3.09 -14.45 13.84
CA ARG A 152 -2.67 -13.37 14.74
C ARG A 152 -2.42 -12.07 13.99
N ARG A 153 -2.84 -10.95 14.62
CA ARG A 153 -2.67 -9.57 14.10
C ARG A 153 -1.20 -9.22 13.83
N SER A 154 -0.28 -9.65 14.68
CA SER A 154 1.15 -9.35 14.55
C SER A 154 1.75 -9.95 13.27
N HIS A 155 1.33 -11.15 12.86
CA HIS A 155 1.80 -11.76 11.62
C HIS A 155 1.26 -11.06 10.38
N LEU A 156 0.01 -10.60 10.42
CA LEU A 156 -0.58 -9.78 9.36
C LEU A 156 0.16 -8.44 9.23
N LEU A 157 0.39 -7.73 10.34
CA LEU A 157 1.12 -6.46 10.34
C LEU A 157 2.54 -6.63 9.80
N ALA A 158 3.25 -7.68 10.24
CA ALA A 158 4.58 -7.97 9.74
C ALA A 158 4.58 -8.32 8.24
N ALA A 159 3.59 -9.09 7.77
CA ALA A 159 3.44 -9.41 6.35
C ALA A 159 3.17 -8.14 5.52
N LEU A 160 2.29 -7.26 5.98
CA LEU A 160 2.01 -5.99 5.31
C LEU A 160 3.23 -5.06 5.32
N ALA A 161 3.96 -4.96 6.43
CA ALA A 161 5.18 -4.16 6.48
C ALA A 161 6.23 -4.67 5.49
N LEU A 162 6.44 -5.99 5.42
CA LEU A 162 7.35 -6.61 4.45
C LEU A 162 6.87 -6.41 3.00
N GLY A 163 5.56 -6.50 2.74
CA GLY A 163 4.99 -6.24 1.42
C GLY A 163 5.28 -4.82 0.92
N LEU A 164 5.04 -3.82 1.78
CA LEU A 164 5.34 -2.42 1.46
C LEU A 164 6.84 -2.19 1.27
N GLN A 165 7.67 -2.82 2.11
CA GLN A 165 9.12 -2.77 2.01
C GLN A 165 9.62 -3.36 0.69
N ILE A 166 9.04 -4.47 0.20
CA ILE A 166 9.39 -5.07 -1.09
C ILE A 166 9.13 -4.09 -2.24
N ILE A 167 8.00 -3.37 -2.23
CA ILE A 167 7.67 -2.35 -3.25
C ILE A 167 8.75 -1.26 -3.27
N TRP A 168 9.16 -0.77 -2.09
CA TRP A 168 10.23 0.23 -1.99
C TRP A 168 11.58 -0.30 -2.48
N LEU A 169 11.91 -1.56 -2.18
CA LEU A 169 13.15 -2.20 -2.64
C LEU A 169 13.16 -2.43 -4.16
N ILE A 170 12.01 -2.79 -4.75
CA ILE A 170 11.85 -2.89 -6.20
C ILE A 170 12.12 -1.53 -6.85
N TRP A 171 11.52 -0.46 -6.34
CA TRP A 171 11.78 0.89 -6.83
C TRP A 171 13.26 1.27 -6.76
N ARG A 172 13.92 0.97 -5.63
CA ARG A 172 15.35 1.21 -5.42
C ARG A 172 16.24 0.34 -6.31
N SER A 173 15.75 -0.81 -6.78
CA SER A 173 16.50 -1.71 -7.66
C SER A 173 16.54 -1.27 -9.12
N LEU A 174 15.70 -0.30 -9.51
CA LEU A 174 15.73 0.25 -10.86
C LEU A 174 17.03 1.05 -11.10
N PRO A 175 17.66 0.90 -12.28
CA PRO A 175 18.77 1.75 -12.68
C PRO A 175 18.36 3.23 -12.69
N GLU A 176 19.30 4.14 -12.45
CA GLU A 176 19.02 5.59 -12.44
C GLU A 176 18.33 6.08 -13.72
N SER A 177 18.70 5.51 -14.88
CA SER A 177 18.06 5.81 -16.16
C SER A 177 16.59 5.39 -16.18
N GLY A 178 16.28 4.22 -15.62
CA GLY A 178 14.91 3.72 -15.48
C GLY A 178 14.08 4.57 -14.51
N THR A 179 14.64 4.93 -13.35
CA THR A 179 13.98 5.80 -12.38
C THR A 179 13.67 7.17 -12.99
N LYS A 180 14.64 7.80 -13.68
CA LYS A 180 14.44 9.08 -14.35
C LYS A 180 13.39 8.99 -15.45
N ALA A 181 13.39 7.91 -16.25
CA ALA A 181 12.40 7.70 -17.30
C ALA A 181 10.99 7.55 -16.73
N VAL A 182 10.81 6.75 -15.67
CA VAL A 182 9.49 6.57 -15.04
C VAL A 182 8.99 7.87 -14.41
N ILE A 183 9.85 8.59 -13.69
CA ILE A 183 9.49 9.90 -13.13
C ILE A 183 9.13 10.88 -14.24
N ALA A 184 9.94 10.99 -15.30
CA ALA A 184 9.70 11.91 -16.40
C ALA A 184 8.39 11.62 -17.13
N ILE A 185 8.09 10.34 -17.40
CA ILE A 185 6.80 9.95 -18.00
C ILE A 185 5.66 10.33 -17.04
N ALA A 186 5.77 10.00 -15.75
CA ALA A 186 4.74 10.30 -14.78
C ALA A 186 4.49 11.81 -14.65
N THR A 187 5.55 12.63 -14.49
CA THR A 187 5.43 14.09 -14.37
C THR A 187 4.92 14.74 -15.65
N ALA A 188 5.26 14.20 -16.83
CA ALA A 188 4.73 14.72 -18.10
C ALA A 188 3.22 14.46 -18.24
N TRP A 189 2.72 13.35 -17.70
CA TRP A 189 1.29 13.02 -17.71
C TRP A 189 0.49 13.80 -16.66
N THR A 190 1.09 14.07 -15.50
CA THR A 190 0.42 14.75 -14.38
C THR A 190 0.70 16.25 -14.33
N GLY A 191 1.62 16.78 -15.13
CA GLY A 191 2.05 18.18 -15.06
C GLY A 191 2.88 18.54 -13.82
N THR A 192 3.37 17.56 -13.06
CA THR A 192 4.03 17.78 -11.75
C THR A 192 5.55 17.90 -11.82
N GLU A 193 6.08 18.53 -12.87
CA GLU A 193 7.54 18.67 -13.08
C GLU A 193 8.21 19.45 -11.94
N ALA A 194 7.53 20.49 -11.43
CA ALA A 194 8.04 21.33 -10.35
C ALA A 194 8.09 20.61 -8.99
N ASN A 195 7.24 19.60 -8.77
CA ASN A 195 7.21 18.85 -7.53
C ASN A 195 6.91 17.35 -7.76
N PRO A 196 7.92 16.56 -8.17
CA PRO A 196 7.75 15.14 -8.44
C PRO A 196 7.38 14.30 -7.22
N SER A 197 7.60 14.81 -6.00
CA SER A 197 7.30 14.09 -4.76
C SER A 197 5.80 13.78 -4.59
N VAL A 198 4.93 14.57 -5.23
CA VAL A 198 3.47 14.40 -5.20
C VAL A 198 3.03 13.08 -5.85
N LEU A 199 3.83 12.52 -6.77
CA LEU A 199 3.60 11.21 -7.39
C LEU A 199 3.55 10.06 -6.37
N LEU A 200 4.10 10.26 -5.16
CA LEU A 200 3.94 9.31 -4.05
C LEU A 200 2.45 9.09 -3.71
N GLY A 201 1.57 10.07 -3.92
CA GLY A 201 0.13 9.91 -3.74
C GLY A 201 -0.44 8.76 -4.58
N ILE A 202 0.03 8.64 -5.84
CA ILE A 202 -0.38 7.60 -6.79
C ILE A 202 0.36 6.28 -6.53
N ALA A 203 1.66 6.35 -6.20
CA ALA A 203 2.52 5.17 -6.06
C ALA A 203 2.01 4.14 -5.03
N HIS A 204 1.32 4.58 -3.98
CA HIS A 204 0.79 3.70 -2.93
C HIS A 204 -0.57 3.07 -3.24
N LEU A 205 -1.29 3.56 -4.27
CA LEU A 205 -2.65 3.10 -4.59
C LEU A 205 -2.74 1.61 -4.94
N PRO A 206 -1.83 1.01 -5.75
CA PRO A 206 -1.87 -0.42 -6.03
C PRO A 206 -1.77 -1.27 -4.76
N TYR A 207 -0.98 -0.81 -3.78
CA TYR A 207 -0.86 -1.48 -2.50
C TYR A 207 -2.16 -1.34 -1.68
N GLY A 208 -2.80 -0.18 -1.69
CA GLY A 208 -4.12 0.02 -1.09
C GLY A 208 -5.20 -0.91 -1.67
N ILE A 209 -5.23 -1.08 -2.99
CA ILE A 209 -6.14 -2.02 -3.67
C ILE A 209 -5.87 -3.46 -3.20
N LEU A 210 -4.61 -3.86 -3.11
CA LEU A 210 -4.22 -5.18 -2.61
C LEU A 210 -4.67 -5.39 -1.16
N MET A 211 -4.55 -4.37 -0.30
CA MET A 211 -5.03 -4.43 1.08
C MET A 211 -6.56 -4.59 1.16
N VAL A 212 -7.31 -3.89 0.32
CA VAL A 212 -8.77 -4.07 0.23
C VAL A 212 -9.13 -5.50 -0.21
N GLY A 213 -8.45 -6.03 -1.23
CA GLY A 213 -8.62 -7.41 -1.67
C GLY A 213 -8.26 -8.44 -0.58
N LEU A 214 -7.17 -8.20 0.15
CA LEU A 214 -6.76 -9.02 1.28
C LEU A 214 -7.79 -9.00 2.40
N SER A 215 -8.38 -7.84 2.69
CA SER A 215 -9.45 -7.75 3.68
C SER A 215 -10.66 -8.58 3.27
N ASP A 216 -11.09 -8.51 2.02
CA ASP A 216 -12.21 -9.32 1.52
C ASP A 216 -11.91 -10.82 1.66
N TRP A 217 -10.69 -11.23 1.30
CA TRP A 217 -10.22 -12.61 1.49
C TRP A 217 -10.24 -13.04 2.96
N LEU A 218 -9.83 -12.17 3.90
CA LEU A 218 -9.86 -12.45 5.34
C LEU A 218 -11.30 -12.60 5.87
N TYR A 219 -12.23 -11.77 5.40
CA TYR A 219 -13.65 -11.92 5.75
C TYR A 219 -14.22 -13.25 5.25
N ARG A 220 -13.90 -13.66 4.01
CA ARG A 220 -14.31 -14.96 3.46
C ARG A 220 -13.72 -16.16 4.21
N ARG A 221 -12.60 -15.97 4.92
CA ARG A 221 -11.98 -16.98 5.79
C ARG A 221 -12.50 -16.96 7.24
N CYS A 222 -13.59 -16.24 7.51
CA CYS A 222 -14.18 -16.07 8.83
C CYS A 222 -13.23 -15.41 9.85
N GLN A 223 -12.36 -14.50 9.40
CA GLN A 223 -11.41 -13.79 10.26
C GLN A 223 -11.70 -12.27 10.32
N PRO A 224 -12.85 -11.87 10.88
CA PRO A 224 -13.32 -10.48 10.82
C PRO A 224 -12.38 -9.51 11.55
N ARG A 225 -11.74 -9.94 12.63
CA ARG A 225 -10.78 -9.09 13.38
C ARG A 225 -9.55 -8.70 12.56
N LEU A 226 -9.10 -9.57 11.66
CA LEU A 226 -7.98 -9.31 10.76
C LEU A 226 -8.43 -8.51 9.54
N GLY A 227 -9.63 -8.82 9.00
CA GLY A 227 -10.28 -8.02 7.97
C GLY A 227 -10.39 -6.55 8.38
N GLN A 228 -11.01 -6.28 9.53
CA GLN A 228 -11.14 -4.91 10.08
C GLN A 228 -9.82 -4.19 10.27
N LEU A 229 -8.76 -4.89 10.71
CA LEU A 229 -7.43 -4.29 10.83
C LEU A 229 -6.88 -3.90 9.46
N THR A 230 -7.04 -4.78 8.46
CA THR A 230 -6.60 -4.53 7.09
C THR A 230 -7.37 -3.38 6.46
N GLU A 231 -8.68 -3.26 6.68
CA GLU A 231 -9.50 -2.12 6.24
C GLU A 231 -9.02 -0.81 6.84
N LYS A 232 -8.79 -0.77 8.16
CA LYS A 232 -8.29 0.44 8.85
C LYS A 232 -6.97 0.91 8.26
N LEU A 233 -6.06 -0.03 7.98
CA LEU A 233 -4.78 0.29 7.36
C LEU A 233 -4.94 0.72 5.89
N ALA A 234 -5.86 0.11 5.13
CA ALA A 234 -6.16 0.51 3.75
C ALA A 234 -6.74 1.93 3.70
N ILE A 235 -7.64 2.27 4.63
CA ILE A 235 -8.18 3.63 4.79
C ILE A 235 -7.07 4.61 5.17
N ALA A 236 -6.22 4.26 6.14
CA ALA A 236 -5.09 5.12 6.53
C ALA A 236 -4.14 5.39 5.34
N LEU A 237 -3.87 4.37 4.51
CA LEU A 237 -3.07 4.52 3.31
C LEU A 237 -3.76 5.38 2.25
N ALA A 238 -5.07 5.21 2.04
CA ALA A 238 -5.85 6.05 1.12
C ALA A 238 -5.85 7.52 1.57
N LEU A 239 -6.01 7.78 2.87
CA LEU A 239 -5.93 9.13 3.45
C LEU A 239 -4.53 9.72 3.27
N PHE A 240 -3.47 8.93 3.48
CA PHE A 240 -2.10 9.35 3.22
C PHE A 240 -1.91 9.71 1.73
N SER A 241 -2.40 8.88 0.81
CA SER A 241 -2.38 9.16 -0.63
C SER A 241 -3.11 10.47 -0.99
N LEU A 242 -4.27 10.73 -0.38
CA LEU A 242 -5.01 11.99 -0.59
C LEU A 242 -4.29 13.19 0.00
N ALA A 243 -3.65 13.05 1.17
CA ALA A 243 -2.91 14.13 1.81
C ALA A 243 -1.63 14.50 1.04
N VAL A 244 -0.95 13.53 0.44
CA VAL A 244 0.17 13.79 -0.46
C VAL A 244 -0.34 14.35 -1.78
N GLY A 245 -1.40 13.75 -2.33
CA GLY A 245 -2.00 14.15 -3.60
C GLY A 245 -2.57 15.56 -3.59
N SER A 246 -3.06 16.08 -2.44
CA SER A 246 -3.63 17.42 -2.34
C SER A 246 -2.65 18.57 -2.60
N LEU A 247 -1.36 18.27 -2.70
CA LEU A 247 -0.32 19.22 -3.12
C LEU A 247 -0.41 19.58 -4.62
N ASP A 248 -1.12 18.78 -5.42
CA ASP A 248 -1.36 19.01 -6.84
C ASP A 248 -2.79 18.56 -7.24
N LEU A 249 -3.51 19.39 -7.98
CA LEU A 249 -4.93 19.13 -8.24
C LEU A 249 -5.16 17.94 -9.18
N THR A 250 -4.27 17.73 -10.16
CA THR A 250 -4.33 16.62 -11.11
C THR A 250 -4.08 15.30 -10.37
N VAL A 251 -3.06 15.26 -9.51
CA VAL A 251 -2.76 14.06 -8.71
C VAL A 251 -3.88 13.76 -7.72
N LEU A 252 -4.44 14.78 -7.05
CA LEU A 252 -5.59 14.61 -6.15
C LEU A 252 -6.80 14.02 -6.88
N ALA A 253 -7.14 14.52 -8.08
CA ALA A 253 -8.20 13.97 -8.93
C ALA A 253 -7.97 12.49 -9.22
N LEU A 254 -6.77 12.11 -9.67
CA LEU A 254 -6.43 10.71 -9.96
C LEU A 254 -6.54 9.81 -8.73
N CYS A 255 -6.01 10.26 -7.58
CA CYS A 255 -6.14 9.53 -6.31
C CYS A 255 -7.61 9.33 -5.93
N LEU A 256 -8.43 10.38 -6.00
CA LEU A 256 -9.86 10.31 -5.69
C LEU A 256 -10.62 9.37 -6.63
N ILE A 257 -10.32 9.38 -7.93
CA ILE A 257 -10.94 8.48 -8.91
C ILE A 257 -10.63 7.02 -8.55
N VAL A 258 -9.35 6.68 -8.34
CA VAL A 258 -8.94 5.30 -8.03
C VAL A 258 -9.52 4.84 -6.68
N ILE A 259 -9.51 5.69 -5.65
CA ILE A 259 -10.09 5.38 -4.34
C ILE A 259 -11.61 5.20 -4.46
N THR A 260 -12.31 6.07 -5.19
CA THR A 260 -13.76 5.96 -5.43
C THR A 260 -14.10 4.66 -6.15
N LEU A 261 -13.37 4.32 -7.23
CA LEU A 261 -13.59 3.08 -7.97
C LEU A 261 -13.35 1.85 -7.08
N THR A 262 -12.30 1.88 -6.27
CA THR A 262 -12.01 0.79 -5.32
C THR A 262 -13.15 0.65 -4.30
N LEU A 263 -13.63 1.75 -3.73
CA LEU A 263 -14.72 1.75 -2.75
C LEU A 263 -16.06 1.33 -3.38
N LEU A 264 -16.32 1.72 -4.63
CA LEU A 264 -17.48 1.30 -5.41
C LEU A 264 -17.47 -0.21 -5.60
N VAL A 265 -16.34 -0.80 -6.00
CA VAL A 265 -16.21 -2.27 -6.14
C VAL A 265 -16.48 -2.97 -4.80
N VAL A 266 -15.99 -2.43 -3.68
CA VAL A 266 -16.26 -2.99 -2.34
C VAL A 266 -17.75 -2.89 -1.98
N THR A 267 -18.38 -1.75 -2.27
CA THR A 267 -19.80 -1.51 -2.04
C THR A 267 -20.66 -2.49 -2.83
N LEU A 268 -20.36 -2.66 -4.12
CA LEU A 268 -21.13 -3.58 -4.98
C LEU A 268 -20.95 -5.06 -4.59
N ARG A 269 -19.83 -5.43 -3.99
CA ARG A 269 -19.57 -6.81 -3.54
C ARG A 269 -20.18 -7.15 -2.19
N ARG A 270 -20.45 -6.16 -1.33
CA ARG A 270 -21.05 -6.37 -0.02
C ARG A 270 -22.56 -6.22 -0.11
N SER A 271 -23.28 -7.32 0.05
CA SER A 271 -24.75 -7.34 0.10
C SER A 271 -25.23 -7.98 1.41
N PRO A 272 -26.02 -7.27 2.24
CA PRO A 272 -26.37 -5.85 2.11
C PRO A 272 -25.17 -4.93 2.42
N SER A 273 -25.03 -3.85 1.65
CA SER A 273 -23.98 -2.86 1.88
C SER A 273 -24.35 -1.94 3.05
N PRO A 274 -23.42 -1.66 3.98
CA PRO A 274 -23.70 -0.74 5.07
C PRO A 274 -23.86 0.69 4.53
N SER A 275 -24.84 1.43 5.04
CA SER A 275 -25.18 2.79 4.56
C SER A 275 -24.00 3.76 4.59
N ILE A 276 -23.08 3.59 5.54
CA ILE A 276 -21.87 4.42 5.64
C ILE A 276 -20.96 4.26 4.42
N LEU A 277 -20.87 3.06 3.86
CA LEU A 277 -20.03 2.75 2.71
C LEU A 277 -20.63 3.31 1.42
N ILE A 278 -21.95 3.22 1.28
CA ILE A 278 -22.70 3.85 0.17
C ILE A 278 -22.49 5.36 0.22
N ASN A 279 -22.70 5.99 1.37
CA ASN A 279 -22.52 7.43 1.52
C ASN A 279 -21.07 7.87 1.28
N ALA A 280 -20.08 7.10 1.76
CA ALA A 280 -18.68 7.41 1.52
C ALA A 280 -18.30 7.30 0.03
N THR A 281 -18.77 6.26 -0.66
CA THR A 281 -18.55 6.09 -2.10
C THR A 281 -19.20 7.22 -2.89
N HIS A 282 -20.41 7.62 -2.50
CA HIS A 282 -21.11 8.71 -3.15
C HIS A 282 -20.39 10.05 -2.95
N ALA A 283 -20.03 10.38 -1.71
CA ALA A 283 -19.29 11.60 -1.38
C ALA A 283 -17.97 11.68 -2.16
N LEU A 284 -17.19 10.60 -2.16
CA LEU A 284 -15.91 10.55 -2.86
C LEU A 284 -16.09 10.64 -4.37
N GLY A 285 -17.16 10.07 -4.94
CA GLY A 285 -17.49 10.19 -6.35
C GLY A 285 -17.81 11.63 -6.76
N LEU A 286 -18.68 12.31 -6.01
CA LEU A 286 -18.98 13.72 -6.26
C LEU A 286 -17.74 14.61 -6.09
N LEU A 287 -16.92 14.34 -5.06
CA LEU A 287 -15.68 15.06 -4.83
C LEU A 287 -14.67 14.82 -5.96
N ALA A 288 -14.53 13.58 -6.45
CA ALA A 288 -13.64 13.25 -7.57
C ALA A 288 -14.03 14.00 -8.84
N ILE A 289 -15.34 14.08 -9.13
CA ILE A 289 -15.86 14.84 -10.28
C ILE A 289 -15.59 16.33 -10.10
N ALA A 290 -15.88 16.90 -8.93
CA ALA A 290 -15.65 18.32 -8.66
C ALA A 290 -14.16 18.69 -8.78
N VAL A 291 -13.26 17.89 -8.20
CA VAL A 291 -11.81 18.10 -8.30
C VAL A 291 -11.32 17.98 -9.74
N ALA A 292 -11.82 17.00 -10.51
CA ALA A 292 -11.46 16.84 -11.92
C ALA A 292 -11.94 18.03 -12.80
N ILE A 293 -13.12 18.59 -12.52
CA ILE A 293 -13.60 19.80 -13.19
C ILE A 293 -12.69 21.00 -12.84
N ALA A 294 -12.36 21.16 -11.56
CA ALA A 294 -11.50 22.24 -11.10
C ALA A 294 -10.08 22.15 -11.69
N ASP A 295 -9.55 20.93 -11.86
CA ASP A 295 -8.28 20.66 -12.51
C ASP A 295 -8.30 21.04 -14.00
N ARG A 296 -9.35 20.62 -14.72
CA ARG A 296 -9.46 20.85 -16.16
C ARG A 296 -9.74 22.32 -16.52
N TRP A 297 -10.38 23.06 -15.62
CA TRP A 297 -10.77 24.46 -15.79
C TRP A 297 -10.53 25.26 -14.49
N PRO A 298 -9.28 25.64 -14.19
CA PRO A 298 -8.94 26.30 -12.92
C PRO A 298 -9.55 27.69 -12.76
N ASP A 299 -9.80 28.39 -13.87
CA ASP A 299 -10.33 29.75 -13.89
C ASP A 299 -11.86 29.81 -14.02
N LEU A 300 -12.57 28.70 -13.72
CA LEU A 300 -14.02 28.63 -13.88
C LEU A 300 -14.72 29.68 -12.99
N PRO A 301 -15.48 30.63 -13.56
CA PRO A 301 -16.19 31.64 -12.77
C PRO A 301 -17.20 31.01 -11.81
N ALA A 302 -17.47 31.68 -10.68
CA ALA A 302 -18.41 31.19 -9.67
C ALA A 302 -19.84 30.95 -10.23
N GLY A 303 -20.25 31.70 -11.25
CA GLY A 303 -21.52 31.48 -11.95
C GLY A 303 -21.61 30.10 -12.62
N TYR A 304 -20.50 29.56 -13.12
CA TYR A 304 -20.49 28.19 -13.66
C TYR A 304 -20.51 27.15 -12.55
N TRP A 305 -19.81 27.37 -11.43
CA TRP A 305 -19.91 26.48 -10.26
C TRP A 305 -21.32 26.43 -9.67
N LEU A 306 -22.04 27.56 -9.67
CA LEU A 306 -23.47 27.62 -9.36
C LEU A 306 -24.28 26.71 -10.30
N LEU A 307 -24.10 26.84 -11.62
CA LEU A 307 -24.82 26.01 -12.59
C LEU A 307 -24.48 24.52 -12.48
N ILE A 308 -23.20 24.19 -12.26
CA ILE A 308 -22.74 22.82 -12.08
C ILE A 308 -23.36 22.20 -10.83
N SER A 309 -23.24 22.87 -9.68
CA SER A 309 -23.81 22.38 -8.42
C SER A 309 -25.33 22.22 -8.51
N LEU A 310 -26.03 23.18 -9.11
CA LEU A 310 -27.46 23.09 -9.37
C LEU A 310 -27.80 21.91 -10.30
N GLY A 311 -27.04 21.71 -11.37
CA GLY A 311 -27.21 20.57 -12.29
C GLY A 311 -27.06 19.23 -11.57
N PHE A 312 -26.05 19.08 -10.71
CA PHE A 312 -25.89 17.90 -9.87
C PHE A 312 -27.02 17.75 -8.84
N THR A 313 -27.54 18.83 -8.25
CA THR A 313 -28.73 18.76 -7.38
C THR A 313 -29.91 18.12 -8.10
N TRP A 314 -30.21 18.56 -9.32
CA TRP A 314 -31.30 17.99 -10.12
C TRP A 314 -31.06 16.52 -10.45
N LEU A 315 -29.82 16.15 -10.80
CA LEU A 315 -29.44 14.77 -11.06
C LEU A 315 -29.64 13.89 -9.81
N GLU A 316 -29.13 14.33 -8.66
CA GLU A 316 -29.22 13.60 -7.39
C GLU A 316 -30.67 13.44 -6.91
N TRP A 317 -31.47 14.50 -6.99
CA TRP A 317 -32.90 14.39 -6.66
C TRP A 317 -33.65 13.51 -7.65
N GLY A 318 -33.31 13.55 -8.94
CA GLY A 318 -33.83 12.62 -9.94
C GLY A 318 -33.53 11.16 -9.59
N LEU A 319 -32.28 10.85 -9.20
CA LEU A 319 -31.88 9.53 -8.72
C LEU A 319 -32.62 9.14 -7.43
N SER A 320 -32.93 10.11 -6.57
CA SER A 320 -33.69 9.87 -5.33
C SER A 320 -35.17 9.52 -5.55
N LEU A 321 -35.74 9.83 -6.71
CA LEU A 321 -37.12 9.49 -7.06
C LEU A 321 -37.25 8.11 -7.70
N GLY A 322 -36.16 7.53 -8.19
CA GLY A 322 -36.17 6.23 -8.88
C GLY A 322 -36.24 5.04 -7.93
N ASP A 323 -37.13 4.08 -8.23
CA ASP A 323 -37.27 2.84 -7.44
C ASP A 323 -36.20 1.78 -7.73
N ARG A 324 -35.44 1.93 -8.82
CA ARG A 324 -34.43 0.94 -9.26
C ARG A 324 -33.21 0.85 -8.35
N TYR A 325 -32.89 1.91 -7.60
CA TYR A 325 -31.65 2.02 -6.82
C TYR A 325 -31.91 2.29 -5.35
N GLN A 326 -32.70 1.42 -4.71
CA GLN A 326 -33.15 1.56 -3.32
C GLN A 326 -32.03 1.90 -2.30
N PRO A 327 -30.82 1.30 -2.36
CA PRO A 327 -29.75 1.60 -1.40
C PRO A 327 -29.18 3.03 -1.53
N TRP A 328 -29.21 3.60 -2.74
CA TRP A 328 -28.61 4.90 -3.06
C TRP A 328 -29.59 6.05 -2.92
N ARG A 329 -30.90 5.76 -2.92
CA ARG A 329 -31.99 6.74 -2.89
C ARG A 329 -31.85 7.77 -1.76
N ARG A 330 -31.59 7.27 -0.54
CA ARG A 330 -31.41 8.12 0.65
C ARG A 330 -30.13 8.95 0.57
N SER A 331 -29.06 8.38 0.02
CA SER A 331 -27.79 9.06 -0.18
C SER A 331 -27.95 10.22 -1.16
N ALA A 332 -28.57 9.96 -2.31
CA ALA A 332 -28.84 10.94 -3.36
C ALA A 332 -29.69 12.11 -2.86
N TRP A 333 -30.71 11.85 -2.05
CA TRP A 333 -31.48 12.92 -1.40
C TRP A 333 -30.59 13.84 -0.55
N TYR A 334 -29.75 13.28 0.32
CA TYR A 334 -28.88 14.08 1.19
C TYR A 334 -27.82 14.86 0.39
N PHE A 335 -27.16 14.24 -0.57
CA PHE A 335 -26.15 14.94 -1.39
C PHE A 335 -26.79 15.99 -2.30
N GLY A 336 -28.00 15.75 -2.82
CA GLY A 336 -28.78 16.78 -3.53
C GLY A 336 -29.04 18.01 -2.67
N CYS A 337 -29.40 17.84 -1.40
CA CYS A 337 -29.56 18.95 -0.45
C CYS A 337 -28.24 19.69 -0.17
N VAL A 338 -27.12 18.97 -0.02
CA VAL A 338 -25.80 19.58 0.16
C VAL A 338 -25.42 20.41 -1.07
N LEU A 339 -25.60 19.86 -2.27
CA LEU A 339 -25.35 20.56 -3.54
C LEU A 339 -26.26 21.77 -3.73
N ALA A 340 -27.52 21.71 -3.26
CA ALA A 340 -28.44 22.84 -3.26
C ALA A 340 -27.98 23.96 -2.31
N GLY A 341 -27.45 23.59 -1.15
CA GLY A 341 -26.81 24.54 -0.23
C GLY A 341 -25.57 25.19 -0.84
N LEU A 342 -24.72 24.40 -1.52
CA LEU A 342 -23.55 24.91 -2.24
C LEU A 342 -23.92 25.83 -3.41
N SER A 343 -24.98 25.51 -4.15
CA SER A 343 -25.46 26.36 -5.23
C SER A 343 -25.97 27.70 -4.67
N TYR A 344 -26.75 27.68 -3.60
CA TYR A 344 -27.19 28.90 -2.91
C TYR A 344 -26.01 29.74 -2.40
N PHE A 345 -24.97 29.12 -1.82
CA PHE A 345 -23.77 29.83 -1.40
C PHE A 345 -23.03 30.49 -2.57
N ASN A 346 -22.90 29.80 -3.70
CA ASN A 346 -22.29 30.37 -4.91
C ASN A 346 -23.11 31.53 -5.48
N LEU A 347 -24.44 31.47 -5.40
CA LEU A 347 -25.33 32.57 -5.79
C LEU A 347 -25.10 33.81 -4.91
N LEU A 348 -25.03 33.64 -3.59
CA LEU A 348 -24.75 34.75 -2.67
C LEU A 348 -23.37 35.38 -2.96
N ALA A 349 -22.35 34.56 -3.19
CA ALA A 349 -21.01 35.04 -3.53
C ALA A 349 -20.92 35.70 -4.92
N ALA A 350 -21.85 35.43 -5.82
CA ALA A 350 -21.98 36.15 -7.08
C ALA A 350 -22.65 37.51 -6.86
N LEU A 351 -23.77 37.54 -6.13
CA LEU A 351 -24.52 38.76 -5.83
C LEU A 351 -23.73 39.77 -5.01
N ASP A 352 -22.92 39.33 -4.03
CA ASP A 352 -22.08 40.21 -3.21
C ASP A 352 -21.02 40.95 -4.06
N ARG A 353 -20.42 40.27 -5.05
CA ARG A 353 -19.49 40.91 -6.00
C ARG A 353 -20.17 41.95 -6.88
N ASP A 354 -21.39 41.69 -7.30
CA ASP A 354 -22.16 42.61 -8.13
C ASP A 354 -22.67 43.81 -7.32
N LEU A 355 -23.09 43.60 -6.07
CA LEU A 355 -23.52 44.67 -5.15
C LEU A 355 -22.35 45.56 -4.71
N LEU A 356 -21.18 44.97 -4.44
CA LEU A 356 -19.96 45.74 -4.18
C LEU A 356 -19.57 46.52 -5.45
N SER A 357 -19.44 45.90 -6.62
CA SER A 357 -19.08 46.64 -7.84
C SER A 357 -20.11 47.72 -8.24
N ALA A 358 -21.40 47.50 -7.98
CA ALA A 358 -22.46 48.51 -8.17
C ALA A 358 -22.33 49.66 -7.15
N SER A 359 -22.07 49.38 -5.87
CA SER A 359 -21.88 50.43 -4.86
C SER A 359 -20.59 51.22 -5.07
N TRP A 360 -19.50 50.60 -5.53
CA TRP A 360 -18.26 51.28 -5.90
C TRP A 360 -18.35 52.03 -7.24
N SER A 361 -19.21 51.64 -8.18
CA SER A 361 -19.44 52.42 -9.41
C SER A 361 -20.33 53.65 -9.16
N VAL A 362 -21.29 53.55 -8.25
CA VAL A 362 -22.08 54.71 -7.78
C VAL A 362 -21.24 55.63 -6.88
N ALA A 363 -20.38 55.09 -6.01
CA ALA A 363 -19.44 55.87 -5.20
C ALA A 363 -18.24 56.41 -6.00
N GLY A 364 -17.83 55.73 -7.08
CA GLY A 364 -16.77 56.16 -8.01
C GLY A 364 -17.23 57.25 -8.99
N LEU A 365 -18.53 57.38 -9.24
CA LEU A 365 -19.14 58.57 -9.84
C LEU A 365 -19.17 59.77 -8.87
N ALA A 366 -19.02 59.54 -7.56
CA ALA A 366 -18.98 60.58 -6.53
C ALA A 366 -17.56 60.93 -6.02
N SER A 367 -16.51 60.16 -6.36
CA SER A 367 -15.17 60.37 -5.83
C SER A 367 -14.06 60.05 -6.84
N ARG A 368 -13.94 60.90 -7.87
CA ARG A 368 -12.72 60.98 -8.70
C ARG A 368 -11.76 61.98 -8.06
N SER A 369 -11.10 61.59 -6.97
CA SER A 369 -9.82 62.16 -6.53
C SER A 369 -9.15 61.22 -5.51
N ASP A 370 -8.05 60.63 -5.95
CA ASP A 370 -6.90 60.12 -5.19
C ASP A 370 -7.12 59.16 -4.01
N LEU A 371 -6.67 57.89 -4.14
CA LEU A 371 -5.89 57.09 -3.15
C LEU A 371 -5.76 55.59 -3.57
N PRO A 372 -4.79 54.83 -3.01
CA PRO A 372 -4.02 53.82 -3.74
C PRO A 372 -4.49 52.38 -3.50
N SER A 373 -4.02 51.50 -4.39
CA SER A 373 -4.29 50.07 -4.48
C SER A 373 -4.03 49.29 -3.19
N LEU A 374 -5.04 48.60 -2.66
CA LEU A 374 -4.93 47.55 -1.65
C LEU A 374 -5.03 46.14 -2.28
N PRO A 375 -4.38 45.12 -1.70
CA PRO A 375 -4.18 43.83 -2.34
C PRO A 375 -5.43 42.93 -2.28
N SER A 376 -5.65 42.19 -3.36
CA SER A 376 -6.73 41.21 -3.50
C SER A 376 -6.55 40.02 -2.54
N VAL A 377 -7.45 39.86 -1.59
CA VAL A 377 -7.57 38.62 -0.80
C VAL A 377 -8.36 37.62 -1.63
N ARG A 378 -7.67 36.61 -2.19
CA ARG A 378 -8.33 35.46 -2.82
C ARG A 378 -8.82 34.50 -1.73
N PRO A 379 -10.09 34.06 -1.74
CA PRO A 379 -10.51 32.95 -0.90
C PRO A 379 -9.87 31.67 -1.44
N SER A 380 -8.89 31.13 -0.73
CA SER A 380 -8.30 29.83 -1.04
C SER A 380 -9.31 28.71 -0.77
N VAL A 381 -9.40 27.75 -1.68
CA VAL A 381 -10.20 26.51 -1.61
C VAL A 381 -9.99 25.74 -0.29
N ALA A 382 -8.87 25.94 0.40
CA ALA A 382 -8.57 25.42 1.74
C ALA A 382 -9.65 25.76 2.79
N THR A 383 -10.31 26.92 2.69
CA THR A 383 -11.33 27.37 3.66
C THR A 383 -12.68 26.67 3.47
N ALA A 384 -12.95 26.16 2.27
CA ALA A 384 -14.15 25.36 2.02
C ALA A 384 -14.01 23.92 2.55
N MET A 385 -12.78 23.38 2.61
CA MET A 385 -12.52 22.05 3.17
C MET A 385 -12.70 21.98 4.68
N SER A 386 -12.49 23.07 5.43
CA SER A 386 -12.70 23.08 6.90
C SER A 386 -14.18 23.01 7.32
N LEU A 387 -15.11 23.40 6.46
CA LEU A 387 -16.55 23.39 6.77
C LEU A 387 -17.25 22.08 6.39
N ALA A 388 -16.66 21.26 5.51
CA ALA A 388 -17.23 19.98 5.09
C ALA A 388 -16.94 18.81 6.07
N CYS A 389 -16.14 19.02 7.12
CA CYS A 389 -15.70 17.97 8.05
C CYS A 389 -16.54 17.80 9.34
N TRP A 390 -17.71 18.42 9.49
CA TRP A 390 -18.62 18.21 10.64
C TRP A 390 -20.07 18.09 10.11
N PRO A 391 -20.87 17.03 10.37
CA PRO A 391 -20.83 16.10 11.51
C PRO A 391 -20.83 14.59 11.18
N LEU A 392 -19.78 13.90 11.65
CA LEU A 392 -19.77 12.43 11.86
C LEU A 392 -19.72 12.04 13.34
N ALA A 393 -19.77 13.01 14.25
CA ALA A 393 -20.02 12.76 15.66
C ALA A 393 -21.52 12.90 15.91
N LEU A 394 -22.25 11.78 15.93
CA LEU A 394 -23.37 11.50 16.84
C LEU A 394 -24.01 10.13 16.51
N ARG A 395 -24.11 9.28 17.55
CA ARG A 395 -24.89 8.05 17.74
C ARG A 395 -24.18 6.70 17.51
N CYS A 396 -23.54 6.23 18.60
CA CYS A 396 -23.63 4.82 19.04
C CYS A 396 -24.98 4.61 19.77
N PRO A 397 -25.51 3.39 19.81
CA PRO A 397 -25.11 2.44 20.86
C PRO A 397 -24.08 1.41 20.42
#